data_AF-A0A8T5DXN2-F1
#
_entry.id   AF-A0A8T5DXN2-F1
#
_cell.length_a   1.000
_cell.length_b   1.000
_cell.length_c   1.000
_cell.angle_alpha   90.00
_cell.angle_beta   90.00
_cell.angle_gamma   90.00
#
_symmetry.space_group_name_H-M   'P 1'
#
loop_
_entity.id
_entity.type
_entity.pdbx_description
1 polymer ?
#
loop_
_entity_poly.entity_id
_entity_poly.type
_entity_poly.pdbx_seq_one_letter_code
_entity_poly.pdbx_strand_id
1 'polypeptide(L)'
;METAIMFKIGLLSIISFLVAFFATPLLTHFLFKKKFGKQIRDSKSAPIFAALHKQKAGTPTMGGILIWGTVLVISLIFAALAYFAPDTFFEKLNFLTREQTLLPLGALIFTAIIGLVDDYLGVRKIGPKGGGLNVGYKLVLYTLIAAIGAVWFYFKLDWDVFHVP
;
A
#
# COMPACT_ATOMS: atom_id res chain seq x y z
N MET A 1 28.96 11.22 -3.77
CA MET A 1 28.04 10.05 -3.76
C MET A 1 26.75 10.37 -3.00
N GLU A 2 26.85 10.91 -1.78
CA GLU A 2 25.67 11.25 -0.95
C GLU A 2 24.74 12.29 -1.58
N THR A 3 25.27 13.36 -2.19
CA THR A 3 24.46 14.42 -2.83
C THR A 3 23.58 13.88 -3.97
N ALA A 4 24.09 12.92 -4.75
CA ALA A 4 23.34 12.29 -5.84
C ALA A 4 22.19 11.42 -5.32
N ILE A 5 22.40 10.73 -4.19
CA ILE A 5 21.36 9.95 -3.52
C ILE A 5 20.28 10.86 -2.95
N MET A 6 20.67 11.96 -2.28
CA MET A 6 19.72 12.95 -1.77
C MET A 6 18.88 13.56 -2.89
N PHE A 7 19.51 13.94 -4.00
CA PHE A 7 18.80 14.48 -5.16
C PHE A 7 17.81 13.45 -5.74
N LYS A 8 18.24 12.20 -5.91
CA LYS A 8 17.38 11.11 -6.38
C LYS A 8 16.16 10.92 -5.49
N ILE A 9 16.36 10.81 -4.17
CA ILE A 9 15.27 10.61 -3.20
C ILE A 9 14.31 11.81 -3.25
N GLY A 10 14.84 13.04 -3.16
CA GLY A 10 14.02 14.25 -3.19
C GLY A 10 13.20 14.38 -4.47
N LEU A 11 13.81 14.09 -5.63
CA LEU A 11 13.12 14.13 -6.92
C LEU A 11 12.02 13.07 -7.01
N LEU A 12 12.29 11.82 -6.61
CA LEU A 12 11.30 10.75 -6.57
C LEU A 12 10.15 11.07 -5.60
N SER A 13 10.44 11.69 -4.45
CA SER A 13 9.41 12.14 -3.50
C SER A 13 8.50 13.21 -4.10
N ILE A 14 9.07 14.22 -4.78
CA ILE A 14 8.29 15.28 -5.45
C ILE A 14 7.43 14.69 -6.56
N ILE A 15 8.00 13.83 -7.42
CA ILE A 15 7.26 13.17 -8.50
C ILE A 15 6.12 12.34 -7.92
N SER A 16 6.38 11.54 -6.88
CA SER A 16 5.36 10.72 -6.22
C SER A 16 4.25 11.57 -5.62
N PHE A 17 4.58 12.68 -4.97
CA PHE A 17 3.61 13.62 -4.43
C PHE A 17 2.73 14.20 -5.54
N LEU A 18 3.32 14.71 -6.62
CA LEU A 18 2.57 15.31 -7.73
C LEU A 18 1.65 14.29 -8.39
N VAL A 19 2.14 13.08 -8.66
CA VAL A 19 1.33 11.99 -9.25
C VAL A 19 0.15 11.66 -8.34
N ALA A 20 0.37 11.47 -7.04
CA ALA A 20 -0.70 11.18 -6.09
C ALA A 20 -1.70 12.34 -5.96
N PHE A 21 -1.21 13.58 -5.93
CA PHE A 21 -2.03 14.79 -5.84
C PHE A 21 -2.99 14.91 -7.03
N PHE A 22 -2.48 14.77 -8.26
CA PHE A 22 -3.30 14.83 -9.47
C PHE A 22 -4.18 13.59 -9.66
N ALA A 23 -3.78 12.43 -9.16
CA ALA A 23 -4.60 11.22 -9.18
C ALA A 23 -5.75 11.24 -8.15
N THR A 24 -5.64 12.06 -7.09
CA THR A 24 -6.65 12.17 -6.02
C THR A 24 -8.05 12.52 -6.51
N PRO A 25 -8.28 13.59 -7.31
CA PRO A 25 -9.63 13.91 -7.81
C PRO A 25 -10.21 12.79 -8.69
N LEU A 26 -9.39 12.13 -9.50
CA LEU A 26 -9.81 11.02 -10.35
C LEU A 26 -10.29 9.83 -9.51
N LEU A 27 -9.49 9.43 -8.51
CA LEU A 27 -9.84 8.31 -7.64
C LEU A 27 -11.05 8.64 -6.78
N THR A 28 -11.09 9.80 -6.15
CA THR A 28 -12.21 10.19 -5.28
C THR A 28 -13.51 10.25 -6.06
N HIS A 29 -13.53 10.82 -7.27
CA HIS A 29 -14.70 10.80 -8.14
C HIS A 29 -15.17 9.37 -8.44
N PHE A 30 -14.24 8.46 -8.77
CA PHE A 30 -14.57 7.05 -8.99
C PHE A 30 -15.17 6.38 -7.74
N LEU A 31 -14.57 6.59 -6.56
CA LEU A 31 -15.01 6.00 -5.30
C LEU A 31 -16.40 6.52 -4.89
N PHE A 32 -16.65 7.82 -5.06
CA PHE A 32 -17.97 8.41 -4.82
C PHE A 32 -19.02 7.88 -5.80
N LYS A 33 -18.70 7.80 -7.10
CA LYS A 33 -19.61 7.28 -8.13
C LYS A 33 -20.01 5.83 -7.86
N LYS A 34 -19.08 5.00 -7.39
CA LYS A 34 -19.33 3.60 -7.04
C LYS A 34 -19.92 3.42 -5.64
N LYS A 35 -20.16 4.50 -4.89
CA LYS A 35 -20.67 4.51 -3.52
C LYS A 35 -19.84 3.64 -2.57
N PHE A 36 -18.52 3.68 -2.72
CA PHE A 36 -17.59 2.96 -1.83
C PHE A 36 -17.42 3.67 -0.47
N GLY A 37 -18.51 4.14 0.13
CA GLY A 37 -18.49 4.84 1.40
C GLY A 37 -18.45 3.91 2.61
N LYS A 38 -17.79 4.32 3.71
CA LYS A 38 -17.85 3.59 4.99
C LYS A 38 -19.30 3.51 5.45
N GLN A 39 -19.76 2.29 5.68
CA GLN A 39 -21.04 2.02 6.33
C GLN A 39 -20.82 1.79 7.82
N ILE A 40 -21.64 2.41 8.65
CA ILE A 40 -21.54 2.29 10.11
C ILE A 40 -22.21 0.97 10.52
N ARG A 41 -21.55 0.23 11.41
CA ARG A 41 -22.10 -0.99 12.02
C ARG A 41 -23.40 -0.68 12.76
N ASP A 42 -24.29 -1.67 12.79
CA ASP A 42 -25.61 -1.51 13.42
C ASP A 42 -25.48 -1.12 14.89
N SER A 43 -26.23 -0.09 15.29
CA SER A 43 -26.22 0.51 16.63
C SER A 43 -26.57 -0.52 17.72
N LYS A 44 -27.37 -1.55 17.37
CA LYS A 44 -27.69 -2.68 18.26
C LYS A 44 -26.47 -3.51 18.66
N SER A 45 -25.48 -3.62 17.77
CA SER A 45 -24.30 -4.47 17.97
C SER A 45 -23.10 -3.71 18.55
N ALA A 46 -23.02 -2.39 18.35
CA ALA A 46 -21.89 -1.56 18.78
C ALA A 46 -22.31 -0.08 18.95
N PRO A 47 -23.08 0.26 20.00
CA PRO A 47 -23.69 1.59 20.16
C PRO A 47 -22.67 2.72 20.32
N ILE A 48 -21.60 2.50 21.08
CA ILE A 48 -20.51 3.48 21.26
C ILE A 48 -19.75 3.72 19.95
N PHE A 49 -19.46 2.66 19.20
CA PHE A 49 -18.77 2.76 17.91
C PHE A 49 -19.61 3.54 16.89
N ALA A 50 -20.90 3.26 16.83
CA ALA A 50 -21.84 3.93 15.93
C ALA A 50 -21.98 5.43 16.24
N ALA A 51 -22.04 5.80 17.53
CA ALA A 51 -22.10 7.21 17.94
C ALA A 51 -20.85 8.00 17.55
N LEU A 52 -19.65 7.44 17.81
CA LEU A 52 -18.36 8.10 17.52
C LEU A 52 -18.05 8.21 16.02
N HIS A 53 -18.57 7.29 15.20
CA HIS A 53 -18.27 7.23 13.77
C HIS A 53 -19.39 7.78 12.88
N LYS A 54 -20.46 8.33 13.47
CA LYS A 54 -21.62 8.88 12.76
C LYS A 54 -21.25 9.91 11.68
N GLN A 55 -20.28 10.77 11.97
CA GLN A 55 -19.79 11.81 11.05
C GLN A 55 -18.95 11.26 9.89
N LYS A 56 -18.42 10.04 10.00
CA LYS A 56 -17.61 9.39 8.94
C LYS A 56 -18.47 8.56 7.97
N ALA A 57 -19.78 8.49 8.18
CA ALA A 57 -20.70 7.81 7.28
C ALA A 57 -20.59 8.38 5.86
N GLY A 58 -20.42 7.51 4.86
CA GLY A 58 -20.42 7.93 3.46
C GLY A 58 -19.10 8.51 2.94
N THR A 59 -18.08 8.69 3.80
CA THR A 59 -16.72 8.99 3.31
C THR A 59 -16.13 7.78 2.56
N PRO A 60 -15.53 7.98 1.38
CA PRO A 60 -15.03 6.88 0.56
C PRO A 60 -13.90 6.13 1.27
N THR A 61 -13.95 4.81 1.15
CA THR A 61 -12.94 3.86 1.66
C THR A 61 -11.93 3.56 0.54
N MET A 62 -10.83 2.85 0.81
CA MET A 62 -9.79 2.48 -0.18
C MET A 62 -8.90 3.62 -0.70
N GLY A 63 -8.83 4.76 -0.01
CA GLY A 63 -7.90 5.85 -0.38
C GLY A 63 -6.43 5.41 -0.39
N GLY A 64 -6.09 4.33 0.33
CA GLY A 64 -4.75 3.74 0.35
C GLY A 64 -4.22 3.34 -1.04
N ILE A 65 -5.09 3.10 -2.03
CA ILE A 65 -4.68 2.83 -3.43
C ILE A 65 -3.81 3.96 -3.98
N LEU A 66 -4.04 5.22 -3.59
CA LEU A 66 -3.18 6.33 -4.02
C LEU A 66 -1.76 6.17 -3.51
N ILE A 67 -1.59 5.63 -2.31
CA ILE A 67 -0.26 5.53 -1.69
C ILE A 67 0.51 4.39 -2.34
N TRP A 68 0.05 3.15 -2.15
CA TRP A 68 0.79 1.98 -2.62
C TRP A 68 0.77 1.89 -4.15
N GLY A 69 -0.31 2.33 -4.80
CA GLY A 69 -0.44 2.33 -6.26
C GLY A 69 0.52 3.32 -6.91
N THR A 70 0.68 4.53 -6.35
CA THR A 70 1.66 5.50 -6.84
C THR A 70 3.09 4.96 -6.71
N VAL A 71 3.42 4.39 -5.54
CA VAL A 71 4.74 3.76 -5.34
C VAL A 71 4.97 2.66 -6.36
N LEU A 72 4.02 1.74 -6.57
CA LEU A 72 4.14 0.65 -7.52
C LEU A 72 4.34 1.15 -8.95
N VAL A 73 3.48 2.07 -9.41
CA VAL A 73 3.52 2.60 -10.78
C VAL A 73 4.84 3.31 -11.04
N ILE A 74 5.29 4.16 -10.12
CA ILE A 74 6.58 4.87 -10.26
C ILE A 74 7.75 3.89 -10.26
N SER A 75 7.73 2.88 -9.39
CA SER A 75 8.76 1.83 -9.34
C SER A 75 8.88 1.12 -10.69
N LEU A 76 7.75 0.70 -11.26
CA LEU A 76 7.71 -0.02 -12.54
C LEU A 76 8.07 0.86 -13.73
N ILE A 77 7.64 2.12 -13.76
CA ILE A 77 7.98 3.07 -14.83
C ILE A 77 9.50 3.28 -14.88
N PHE A 78 10.14 3.59 -13.75
CA PHE A 78 11.58 3.81 -13.74
C PHE A 78 12.38 2.53 -13.99
N ALA A 79 11.89 1.37 -13.56
CA ALA A 79 12.50 0.09 -13.92
C ALA A 79 12.40 -0.20 -15.42
N ALA A 80 11.25 0.05 -16.05
CA ALA A 80 11.06 -0.10 -17.49
C ALA A 80 11.92 0.89 -18.28
N LEU A 81 11.98 2.16 -17.87
CA LEU A 81 12.82 3.17 -18.51
C LEU A 81 14.31 2.80 -18.41
N ALA A 82 14.77 2.27 -17.28
CA ALA A 82 16.14 1.78 -17.14
C ALA A 82 16.44 0.63 -18.10
N TYR A 83 15.47 -0.28 -18.32
CA TYR A 83 15.63 -1.39 -19.25
C TYR A 83 15.68 -0.95 -20.72
N PHE A 84 14.83 -0.01 -21.15
CA PHE A 84 14.77 0.44 -22.53
C PHE A 84 15.75 1.56 -22.90
N ALA A 85 16.24 2.32 -21.90
CA ALA A 85 17.16 3.44 -22.09
C ALA A 85 18.34 3.37 -21.09
N PRO A 86 19.23 2.38 -21.25
CA PRO A 86 20.43 2.26 -20.40
C PRO A 86 21.37 3.47 -20.58
N ASP A 87 22.19 3.73 -19.57
CA ASP A 87 23.16 4.84 -19.47
C ASP A 87 22.55 6.25 -19.46
N THR A 88 21.23 6.35 -19.26
CA THR A 88 20.52 7.64 -19.23
C THR A 88 20.29 8.16 -17.81
N PHE A 89 19.85 9.42 -17.71
CA PHE A 89 19.38 10.00 -16.44
C PHE A 89 18.27 9.17 -15.78
N PHE A 90 17.40 8.53 -16.57
CA PHE A 90 16.28 7.74 -16.06
C PHE A 90 16.73 6.45 -15.36
N GLU A 91 17.81 5.83 -15.83
CA GLU A 91 18.40 4.68 -15.14
C GLU A 91 18.82 5.03 -13.71
N LYS A 92 19.41 6.22 -13.53
CA LYS A 92 19.82 6.71 -12.21
C LYS A 92 18.63 6.88 -11.25
N LEU A 93 17.42 7.07 -11.77
CA LEU A 93 16.19 7.17 -10.99
C LEU A 93 15.57 5.82 -10.63
N ASN A 94 15.94 4.73 -11.31
CA ASN A 94 15.48 3.38 -10.95
C ASN A 94 15.99 3.01 -9.54
N PHE A 95 15.05 2.64 -8.65
CA PHE A 95 15.36 2.22 -7.29
C PHE A 95 15.08 0.73 -7.05
N LEU A 96 14.62 -0.01 -8.05
CA LEU A 96 14.48 -1.48 -8.03
C LEU A 96 15.78 -2.19 -8.44
N THR A 97 16.93 -1.63 -8.05
CA THR A 97 18.25 -2.18 -8.41
C THR A 97 18.85 -3.05 -7.31
N ARG A 98 18.34 -2.93 -6.08
CA ARG A 98 18.87 -3.63 -4.90
C ARG A 98 17.92 -4.75 -4.49
N GLU A 99 18.46 -5.93 -4.23
CA GLU A 99 17.68 -7.08 -3.77
C GLU A 99 16.89 -6.76 -2.49
N GLN A 100 17.45 -5.90 -1.62
CA GLN A 100 16.79 -5.46 -0.39
C GLN A 100 15.54 -4.61 -0.64
N THR A 101 15.38 -3.97 -1.81
CA THR A 101 14.21 -3.11 -2.10
C THR A 101 12.97 -3.89 -2.50
N LEU A 102 13.14 -5.10 -3.03
CA LEU A 102 12.03 -5.96 -3.42
C LEU A 102 11.23 -6.45 -2.21
N LEU A 103 11.90 -6.65 -1.08
CA LEU A 103 11.27 -7.11 0.15
C LEU A 103 10.26 -6.12 0.74
N PRO A 104 10.62 -4.85 1.05
CA PRO A 104 9.67 -3.87 1.55
C PRO A 104 8.61 -3.49 0.50
N LEU A 105 8.96 -3.48 -0.80
CA LEU A 105 7.97 -3.28 -1.85
C LEU A 105 6.95 -4.43 -1.88
N GLY A 106 7.42 -5.68 -1.88
CA GLY A 106 6.56 -6.85 -1.83
C GLY A 106 5.64 -6.83 -0.61
N ALA A 107 6.20 -6.58 0.58
CA ALA A 107 5.42 -6.45 1.81
C ALA A 107 4.34 -5.36 1.70
N LEU A 108 4.68 -4.18 1.17
CA LEU A 108 3.73 -3.09 0.92
C LEU A 108 2.59 -3.54 0.00
N ILE A 109 2.91 -4.17 -1.14
CA ILE A 109 1.91 -4.56 -2.14
C ILE A 109 1.01 -5.70 -1.63
N PHE A 110 1.58 -6.76 -1.06
CA PHE A 110 0.77 -7.89 -0.59
C PHE A 110 -0.15 -7.51 0.57
N THR A 111 0.34 -6.72 1.54
CA THR A 111 -0.49 -6.24 2.65
C THR A 111 -1.55 -5.24 2.17
N ALA A 112 -1.20 -4.37 1.21
CA ALA A 112 -2.15 -3.44 0.61
C ALA A 112 -3.28 -4.14 -0.15
N ILE A 113 -2.98 -5.22 -0.87
CA ILE A 113 -4.00 -6.03 -1.57
C ILE A 113 -4.96 -6.65 -0.55
N ILE A 114 -4.46 -7.22 0.55
CA ILE A 114 -5.32 -7.77 1.61
C ILE A 114 -6.21 -6.67 2.20
N GLY A 115 -5.64 -5.50 2.51
CA GLY A 115 -6.40 -4.35 3.01
C GLY A 115 -7.47 -3.87 2.03
N LEU A 116 -7.15 -3.83 0.74
CA LEU A 116 -8.11 -3.47 -0.32
C LEU A 116 -9.27 -4.46 -0.39
N VAL A 117 -8.97 -5.77 -0.31
CA VAL A 117 -10.00 -6.82 -0.28
C VAL A 117 -10.87 -6.70 0.97
N ASP A 118 -10.28 -6.45 2.15
CA ASP A 118 -11.02 -6.22 3.40
C ASP A 118 -11.96 -5.03 3.30
N ASP A 119 -11.48 -3.89 2.80
CA ASP A 119 -12.27 -2.68 2.56
C ASP A 119 -13.41 -2.96 1.57
N TYR A 120 -13.16 -3.72 0.51
CA TYR A 120 -14.17 -4.08 -0.50
C TYR A 120 -15.28 -4.95 0.08
N LEU A 121 -14.90 -5.98 0.83
CA LEU A 121 -15.85 -6.87 1.51
C LEU A 121 -16.66 -6.09 2.55
N GLY A 122 -16.01 -5.18 3.29
CA GLY A 122 -16.65 -4.30 4.25
C GLY A 122 -17.71 -3.40 3.61
N VAL A 123 -17.41 -2.77 2.47
CA VAL A 123 -18.40 -1.95 1.75
C VAL A 123 -19.57 -2.79 1.23
N ARG A 124 -19.30 -4.02 0.78
CA ARG A 124 -20.32 -4.97 0.30
C ARG A 124 -21.11 -5.65 1.42
N LYS A 125 -20.79 -5.39 2.69
CA LYS A 125 -21.31 -6.11 3.87
C LYS A 125 -21.11 -7.62 3.82
N ILE A 126 -20.02 -8.08 3.22
CA ILE A 126 -19.66 -9.49 3.13
C ILE A 126 -18.76 -9.84 4.32
N GLY A 127 -19.03 -10.98 4.97
CA GLY A 127 -18.26 -11.48 6.10
C GLY A 127 -18.95 -11.30 7.46
N PRO A 128 -18.28 -11.69 8.57
CA PRO A 128 -18.88 -11.69 9.90
C PRO A 128 -19.43 -10.32 10.28
N LYS A 129 -20.75 -10.26 10.57
CA LYS A 129 -21.48 -9.02 10.90
C LYS A 129 -21.35 -7.92 9.82
N GLY A 130 -21.11 -8.31 8.57
CA GLY A 130 -20.92 -7.39 7.43
C GLY A 130 -19.65 -6.52 7.53
N GLY A 131 -18.64 -6.98 8.27
CA GLY A 131 -17.46 -6.19 8.62
C GLY A 131 -16.20 -6.46 7.82
N GLY A 132 -16.26 -7.20 6.72
CA GLY A 132 -15.08 -7.62 5.94
C GLY A 132 -14.53 -8.99 6.36
N LEU A 133 -13.23 -9.21 6.15
CA LEU A 133 -12.53 -10.44 6.51
C LEU A 133 -12.60 -10.70 8.03
N ASN A 134 -12.70 -11.98 8.39
CA ASN A 134 -12.53 -12.40 9.78
C ASN A 134 -11.12 -12.02 10.27
N VAL A 135 -11.02 -11.55 11.52
CA VAL A 135 -9.74 -11.20 12.15
C VAL A 135 -8.75 -12.37 12.12
N GLY A 136 -9.22 -13.61 12.34
CA GLY A 136 -8.38 -14.80 12.27
C GLY A 136 -7.73 -14.97 10.89
N TYR A 137 -8.51 -14.83 9.81
CA TYR A 137 -7.97 -14.90 8.45
C TYR A 137 -6.97 -13.77 8.18
N LYS A 138 -7.24 -12.55 8.66
CA LYS A 138 -6.30 -11.43 8.51
C LYS A 138 -4.96 -11.71 9.21
N LEU A 139 -5.00 -12.22 10.44
CA LEU A 139 -3.79 -12.56 11.19
C LEU A 139 -3.00 -13.67 10.49
N VAL A 140 -3.67 -14.72 10.00
CA VAL A 140 -3.01 -15.79 9.24
C VAL A 140 -2.33 -15.23 7.99
N LEU A 141 -3.04 -14.42 7.19
CA LEU A 141 -2.50 -13.85 5.96
C LEU A 141 -1.30 -12.93 6.22
N TYR A 142 -1.38 -12.05 7.23
CA TYR A 142 -0.25 -11.17 7.58
C TYR A 142 0.92 -11.96 8.17
N THR A 143 0.66 -13.01 8.93
CA THR A 143 1.71 -13.90 9.45
C THR A 143 2.42 -14.63 8.31
N LEU A 144 1.68 -15.10 7.29
CA LEU A 144 2.27 -15.74 6.12
C LEU A 144 3.15 -14.77 5.34
N ILE A 145 2.72 -13.52 5.12
CA ILE A 145 3.54 -12.49 4.47
C ILE A 145 4.81 -12.23 5.28
N ALA A 146 4.68 -12.08 6.60
CA ALA A 146 5.83 -11.87 7.48
C ALA A 146 6.79 -13.07 7.46
N ALA A 147 6.28 -14.30 7.46
CA ALA A 147 7.08 -15.52 7.37
C ALA A 147 7.83 -15.63 6.04
N ILE A 148 7.15 -15.37 4.91
CA ILE A 148 7.81 -15.31 3.58
C ILE A 148 8.89 -14.23 3.59
N GLY A 149 8.60 -13.07 4.18
CA GLY A 149 9.55 -11.99 4.31
C GLY A 149 10.78 -12.37 5.12
N ALA A 150 10.60 -13.08 6.24
CA ALA A 150 11.68 -13.58 7.09
C ALA A 150 12.53 -14.64 6.38
N VAL A 151 11.90 -15.57 5.65
CA VAL A 151 12.60 -16.58 4.83
C VAL A 151 13.44 -15.90 3.75
N TRP A 152 12.89 -14.91 3.04
CA TRP A 152 13.65 -14.13 2.05
C TRP A 152 14.81 -13.38 2.71
N PHE A 153 14.58 -12.75 3.86
CA PHE A 153 15.61 -12.02 4.59
C PHE A 153 16.79 -12.91 4.98
N TYR A 154 16.52 -14.14 5.41
CA TYR A 154 17.54 -15.11 5.76
C TYR A 154 18.28 -15.67 4.53
N PHE A 155 17.55 -16.25 3.57
CA PHE A 155 18.18 -16.99 2.45
C PHE A 155 18.64 -16.14 1.28
N LYS A 156 17.98 -15.00 1.03
CA LYS A 156 18.28 -14.18 -0.15
C LYS A 156 19.17 -12.99 0.18
N LEU A 157 19.06 -12.45 1.39
CA LEU A 157 19.89 -11.33 1.81
C LEU A 157 21.11 -11.77 2.65
N ASP A 158 21.23 -13.06 2.99
CA ASP A 158 22.29 -13.63 3.82
C ASP A 158 22.49 -12.87 5.15
N TRP A 159 21.39 -12.37 5.72
CA TRP A 159 21.43 -11.73 7.04
C TRP A 159 21.29 -12.78 8.13
N ASP A 160 22.38 -13.02 8.84
CA ASP A 160 22.50 -13.91 10.00
C ASP A 160 22.65 -13.14 11.33
N VAL A 161 22.90 -11.82 11.27
CA VAL A 161 23.09 -10.96 12.45
C VAL A 161 21.91 -10.01 12.64
N PHE A 162 21.30 -10.07 13.83
CA PHE A 162 20.28 -9.12 14.28
C PHE A 162 20.89 -8.14 15.29
N HIS A 163 21.20 -6.93 14.85
CA HIS A 163 21.72 -5.88 15.74
C HIS A 163 20.58 -5.10 16.38
N VAL A 164 20.44 -5.21 17.70
CA VAL A 164 19.57 -4.35 18.51
C VAL A 164 20.42 -3.21 19.06
N PRO A 165 20.14 -1.95 18.68
CA PRO A 165 20.91 -0.79 19.13
C PRO A 165 20.71 -0.48 20.62
#